data_AF-A0A1B8BYB0-F1
#
_entry.id   AF-A0A1B8BYB0-F1
#
_cell.length_a   1.000
_cell.length_b   1.000
_cell.length_c   1.000
_cell.angle_alpha   90.00
_cell.angle_beta   90.00
_cell.angle_gamma   90.00
#
_symmetry.space_group_name_H-M   'P 1'
#
loop_
_entity.id
_entity.type
_entity.pdbx_description
1 polymer ?
#
loop_
_entity_poly.entity_id
_entity_poly.type
_entity_poly.pdbx_seq_one_letter_code
_entity_poly.pdbx_strand_id
1 'polypeptide(L)'
;MGKKQKRQYQNASRRKETLVNKAFEYGELYSAGVALIIYQNGRYFIYRSIDKPSFPPAMDVIMHSYPIPKILRPTKSLTEKTSEGLARRQAEALDDRCQSGSFNGARIE
;
A
#
# COMPACT_ATOMS: atom_id res chain seq x y z
N MET A 1 -10.19 -24.22 9.39
CA MET A 1 -9.62 -22.87 9.62
C MET A 1 -10.69 -21.95 10.19
N GLY A 2 -10.40 -21.20 11.26
CA GLY A 2 -11.37 -20.28 11.86
C GLY A 2 -11.67 -19.07 10.96
N LYS A 3 -12.89 -18.50 11.05
CA LYS A 3 -13.33 -17.36 10.23
C LYS A 3 -12.35 -16.15 10.29
N LYS A 4 -11.70 -15.93 11.43
CA LYS A 4 -10.69 -14.86 11.63
C LYS A 4 -9.41 -15.09 10.81
N GLN A 5 -8.91 -16.32 10.77
CA GLN A 5 -7.70 -16.70 10.01
C GLN A 5 -7.93 -16.52 8.50
N LYS A 6 -9.11 -16.90 8.01
CA LYS A 6 -9.49 -16.74 6.60
C LYS A 6 -9.47 -15.26 6.17
N ARG A 7 -9.98 -14.36 7.00
CA ARG A 7 -9.99 -12.91 6.75
C ARG A 7 -8.58 -12.28 6.78
N GLN A 8 -7.73 -12.71 7.72
CA GLN A 8 -6.34 -12.24 7.79
C GLN A 8 -5.54 -12.63 6.54
N TYR A 9 -5.70 -13.87 6.06
CA TYR A 9 -5.03 -14.34 4.85
C TYR A 9 -5.46 -13.55 3.61
N GLN A 10 -6.77 -13.31 3.45
CA GLN A 10 -7.30 -12.49 2.36
C GLN A 10 -6.75 -11.06 2.40
N ASN A 11 -6.65 -10.46 3.59
CA ASN A 11 -6.07 -9.13 3.76
C ASN A 11 -4.58 -9.10 3.37
N ALA A 12 -3.82 -10.12 3.74
CA ALA A 12 -2.40 -10.22 3.37
C ALA A 12 -2.22 -10.35 1.87
N SER A 13 -3.05 -11.16 1.20
CA SER A 13 -3.03 -11.31 -0.26
C SER A 13 -3.32 -9.98 -0.97
N ARG A 14 -4.39 -9.27 -0.56
CA ARG A 14 -4.73 -7.95 -1.13
C ARG A 14 -3.64 -6.91 -0.94
N ARG A 15 -3.00 -6.89 0.24
CA ARG A 15 -1.88 -5.97 0.50
C ARG A 15 -0.67 -6.27 -0.37
N LYS A 16 -0.39 -7.55 -0.62
CA LYS A 16 0.70 -7.97 -1.52
C LYS A 16 0.46 -7.49 -2.95
N GLU A 17 -0.75 -7.71 -3.46
CA GLU A 17 -1.16 -7.22 -4.79
C GLU A 17 -1.07 -5.70 -4.88
N THR A 18 -1.53 -4.99 -3.85
CA THR A 18 -1.41 -3.52 -3.77
C THR A 18 0.06 -3.08 -3.80
N LEU A 19 0.95 -3.77 -3.09
CA LEU A 19 2.38 -3.45 -3.11
C LEU A 19 3.01 -3.65 -4.49
N VAL A 20 2.64 -4.72 -5.19
CA VAL A 20 3.10 -4.97 -6.57
C VAL A 20 2.60 -3.87 -7.51
N ASN A 21 1.31 -3.50 -7.42
CA ASN A 21 0.75 -2.43 -8.25
C ASN A 21 1.45 -1.09 -7.98
N LYS A 22 1.75 -0.77 -6.72
CA LYS A 22 2.49 0.46 -6.38
C LYS A 22 3.94 0.44 -6.85
N ALA A 23 4.59 -0.72 -6.80
CA ALA A 23 5.94 -0.90 -7.36
C ALA A 23 5.94 -0.69 -8.88
N PHE A 24 4.94 -1.24 -9.58
CA PHE A 24 4.73 -1.02 -11.01
C PHE A 24 4.46 0.44 -11.35
N GLU A 25 3.48 1.07 -10.70
CA GLU A 25 3.16 2.49 -10.88
C GLU A 25 4.39 3.39 -10.71
N TYR A 26 5.20 3.15 -9.68
CA TYR A 26 6.41 3.93 -9.44
C TYR A 26 7.46 3.74 -10.54
N GLY A 27 7.62 2.50 -11.03
CA GLY A 27 8.51 2.19 -12.15
C GLY A 27 8.11 2.93 -13.43
N GLU A 28 6.82 2.89 -13.77
CA GLU A 28 6.28 3.52 -14.99
C GLU A 28 6.31 5.05 -14.91
N LEU A 29 5.88 5.64 -13.79
CA LEU A 29 5.77 7.10 -13.65
C LEU A 29 7.11 7.81 -13.55
N TYR A 30 8.13 7.14 -13.00
CA TYR A 30 9.43 7.74 -12.72
C TYR A 30 10.58 7.06 -13.48
N SER A 31 10.28 6.20 -14.45
CA SER A 31 11.27 5.45 -15.23
C SER A 31 12.31 4.74 -14.34
N ALA A 32 11.85 4.17 -13.24
CA ALA A 32 12.69 3.59 -12.21
C ALA A 32 12.77 2.07 -12.32
N GLY A 33 13.97 1.51 -12.11
CA GLY A 33 14.14 0.08 -11.87
C GLY A 33 13.65 -0.27 -10.47
N VAL A 34 12.61 -1.10 -10.35
CA VAL A 34 12.01 -1.50 -9.09
C VAL A 34 12.03 -3.02 -8.96
N ALA A 35 12.54 -3.50 -7.84
CA ALA A 35 12.45 -4.90 -7.44
C ALA A 35 11.82 -5.01 -6.05
N LEU A 36 10.85 -5.89 -5.90
CA LEU A 36 10.16 -6.17 -4.64
C LEU A 36 10.36 -7.63 -4.28
N ILE A 37 10.95 -7.88 -3.11
CA ILE A 37 11.19 -9.22 -2.56
C ILE A 37 10.41 -9.35 -1.26
N ILE A 38 9.51 -10.33 -1.17
CA ILE A 38 8.70 -10.60 0.01
C ILE A 38 8.97 -12.02 0.46
N TYR A 39 9.44 -12.19 1.69
CA TYR A 39 9.55 -13.49 2.34
C TYR A 39 8.39 -13.68 3.31
N GLN A 40 7.54 -14.69 3.06
CA GLN A 40 6.38 -14.98 3.89
C GLN A 40 6.12 -16.49 3.95
N ASN A 41 5.96 -17.03 5.16
CA ASN A 41 5.61 -18.44 5.39
C ASN A 41 6.56 -19.43 4.67
N GLY A 42 7.87 -19.17 4.72
CA GLY A 42 8.88 -20.02 4.07
C GLY A 42 8.97 -19.91 2.55
N ARG A 43 8.29 -18.93 1.94
CA ARG A 43 8.26 -18.74 0.48
C ARG A 43 8.64 -17.31 0.10
N TYR A 44 9.38 -17.20 -0.99
CA TYR A 44 9.68 -15.92 -1.62
C TYR A 44 8.63 -15.59 -2.68
N PHE A 45 8.21 -14.33 -2.71
CA PHE A 45 7.44 -13.72 -3.79
C PHE A 45 8.28 -12.57 -4.33
N ILE A 46 8.46 -12.52 -5.66
CA ILE A 46 9.36 -11.58 -6.31
C ILE A 46 8.60 -10.87 -7.43
N TYR A 47 8.75 -9.55 -7.49
CA TYR A 47 8.36 -8.72 -8.62
C TYR A 47 9.59 -7.94 -9.09
N ARG A 48 9.74 -7.79 -10.42
CA ARG A 48 10.80 -7.03 -11.07
C ARG A 48 10.19 -6.21 -12.19
N SER A 49 10.48 -4.90 -12.25
CA SER A 49 10.05 -4.07 -13.38
C SER A 49 10.92 -4.27 -14.61
N ILE A 50 12.19 -4.66 -14.43
CA ILE A 50 13.14 -4.92 -15.52
C ILE A 50 13.27 -6.43 -15.71
N ASP A 51 12.95 -6.91 -16.91
CA ASP A 51 13.06 -8.32 -17.29
C ASP A 51 14.50 -8.68 -17.68
N LYS A 52 15.44 -8.43 -16.77
CA LYS A 52 16.85 -8.80 -16.90
C LYS A 52 17.20 -9.77 -15.77
N PRO A 53 17.85 -10.91 -16.06
CA PRO A 53 18.20 -11.88 -15.02
C PRO A 53 19.16 -11.30 -13.96
N SER A 54 19.98 -10.32 -14.35
CA SER A 54 20.91 -9.64 -13.44
C SER A 54 20.28 -8.49 -12.63
N PHE A 55 18.96 -8.28 -12.73
CA PHE A 55 18.24 -7.25 -12.01
C PHE A 55 17.31 -7.87 -10.95
N PRO A 56 17.25 -7.33 -9.72
CA PRO A 56 18.24 -6.41 -9.15
C PRO A 56 19.60 -7.12 -9.00
N PRO A 57 20.71 -6.38 -8.96
CA PRO A 57 22.00 -6.96 -8.61
C PRO A 57 21.98 -7.49 -7.15
N ALA A 58 22.98 -8.31 -6.81
CA ALA A 58 23.11 -8.85 -5.46
C ALA A 58 23.29 -7.73 -4.41
N MET A 59 22.84 -7.99 -3.17
CA MET A 59 22.76 -6.98 -2.13
C MET A 59 24.14 -6.40 -1.76
N ASP A 60 25.16 -7.25 -1.74
CA ASP A 60 26.56 -6.86 -1.56
C ASP A 60 27.01 -5.87 -2.64
N VAL A 61 26.70 -6.13 -3.91
CA VAL A 61 27.00 -5.22 -5.03
C VAL A 61 26.29 -3.88 -4.85
N ILE A 62 25.02 -3.90 -4.44
CA ILE A 62 24.25 -2.67 -4.19
C ILE A 62 24.91 -1.85 -3.08
N MET A 63 25.25 -2.45 -1.94
CA MET A 63 25.84 -1.74 -0.80
C MET A 63 27.20 -1.11 -1.09
N HIS A 64 27.96 -1.64 -2.04
CA HIS A 64 29.26 -1.09 -2.47
C HIS A 64 29.16 -0.18 -3.71
N SER A 65 27.95 0.08 -4.22
CA SER A 65 27.75 0.96 -5.37
C SER A 65 27.95 2.43 -5.00
N TYR A 66 28.32 3.24 -6.00
CA TYR A 66 28.41 4.69 -5.88
C TYR A 66 27.31 5.37 -6.71
N PRO A 67 26.56 6.34 -6.15
CA PRO A 67 26.68 6.88 -4.80
C PRO A 67 26.23 5.89 -3.72
N ILE A 68 26.74 6.08 -2.49
CA ILE A 68 26.40 5.22 -1.34
C ILE A 68 24.87 5.14 -1.21
N PRO A 69 24.27 3.93 -1.23
CA PRO A 69 22.83 3.78 -1.20
C PRO A 69 22.20 4.37 0.07
N LYS A 70 21.04 5.04 -0.11
CA LYS A 70 20.23 5.53 1.00
C LYS A 70 19.21 4.48 1.42
N ILE A 71 19.31 3.99 2.65
CA ILE A 71 18.35 3.03 3.21
C ILE A 71 17.07 3.78 3.64
N LEU A 72 15.95 3.48 2.98
CA LEU A 72 14.63 4.05 3.31
C LEU A 72 13.96 3.26 4.43
N ARG A 73 13.31 3.97 5.37
CA ARG A 73 12.51 3.39 6.45
C ARG A 73 11.08 3.90 6.39
N PRO A 74 10.08 3.11 6.82
CA PRO A 74 8.71 3.60 6.94
C PRO A 74 8.65 4.83 7.86
N THR A 75 7.97 5.89 7.41
CA THR A 75 7.81 7.13 8.18
C THR A 75 6.67 7.06 9.20
N LYS A 76 5.61 6.31 8.90
CA LYS A 76 4.45 6.15 9.78
C LYS A 76 4.44 4.78 10.44
N SER A 77 4.18 4.75 11.74
CA SER A 77 3.97 3.51 12.48
C SER A 77 2.66 2.83 12.04
N LEU A 78 2.54 1.50 12.23
CA LEU A 78 1.32 0.76 11.87
C LEU A 78 0.07 1.28 12.58
N THR A 79 0.25 1.89 13.75
CA THR A 79 -0.81 2.48 14.58
C THR A 79 -1.36 3.78 13.96
N GLU A 80 -0.51 4.63 13.37
CA GLU A 80 -0.91 5.91 12.78
C GLU A 80 -1.67 5.77 11.47
N LYS A 81 -1.34 4.79 10.63
CA LYS A 81 -2.09 4.55 9.37
C LYS A 81 -3.55 4.16 9.62
N THR A 82 -3.83 3.60 10.78
CA THR A 82 -5.18 3.13 11.13
C THR A 82 -6.04 4.28 11.63
N SER A 83 -5.49 5.24 12.39
CA SER A 83 -6.22 6.42 12.87
C SER A 83 -6.54 7.40 11.74
N GLU A 84 -5.61 7.65 10.80
CA GLU A 84 -5.88 8.49 9.63
C GLU A 84 -6.96 7.89 8.71
N GLY A 85 -6.88 6.58 8.45
CA GLY A 85 -7.90 5.89 7.66
C GLY A 85 -9.26 5.86 8.33
N LEU A 86 -9.31 5.81 9.68
CA LEU A 86 -10.56 5.92 10.44
C LEU A 86 -11.11 7.34 10.40
N ALA A 87 -10.26 8.35 10.57
CA ALA A 87 -10.63 9.76 10.55
C ALA A 87 -11.19 10.19 9.17
N ARG A 88 -10.57 9.75 8.07
CA ARG A 88 -11.09 10.00 6.71
C ARG A 88 -12.47 9.40 6.49
N ARG A 89 -12.70 8.16 6.93
CA ARG A 89 -14.01 7.52 6.82
C ARG A 89 -15.07 8.19 7.70
N GLN A 90 -14.68 8.70 8.86
CA GLN A 90 -15.57 9.48 9.71
C GLN A 90 -15.94 10.82 9.07
N ALA A 91 -14.99 11.50 8.42
CA ALA A 91 -15.24 12.74 7.68
C ALA A 91 -16.17 12.51 6.47
N GLU A 92 -15.93 11.49 5.65
CA GLU A 92 -16.80 11.11 4.51
C GLU A 92 -18.23 10.76 4.99
N ALA A 93 -18.36 10.05 6.12
CA ALA A 93 -19.66 9.70 6.70
C ALA A 93 -20.40 10.86 7.39
N LEU A 94 -19.74 11.99 7.62
CA LEU A 94 -20.35 13.24 8.09
C LEU A 94 -20.79 14.10 6.91
N ASP A 95 -20.01 14.15 5.83
CA ASP A 95 -20.35 14.87 4.60
C ASP A 95 -21.59 14.29 3.90
N ASP A 96 -21.70 12.95 3.80
CA ASP A 96 -22.91 12.28 3.27
C ASP A 96 -24.17 12.59 4.11
N ARG A 97 -24.00 12.81 5.41
CA ARG A 97 -25.10 13.12 6.34
C ARG A 97 -25.59 14.56 6.15
N CYS A 98 -24.69 15.50 5.92
CA CYS A 98 -25.03 16.90 5.63
C CYS A 98 -25.82 17.06 4.32
N GLN A 99 -25.58 16.23 3.30
CA GLN A 99 -26.33 16.30 2.03
C GLN A 99 -27.76 15.76 2.14
N SER A 100 -28.02 14.86 3.09
CA SER A 100 -29.36 14.27 3.30
C SER A 100 -30.32 15.12 4.16
N GLY A 101 -29.85 16.24 4.74
CA GLY A 101 -30.60 17.05 5.71
C GLY A 101 -31.40 18.22 5.13
N SER A 102 -31.38 18.46 3.82
CA SER A 102 -32.04 19.62 3.20
C SER A 102 -33.31 19.21 2.45
N PHE A 103 -34.37 18.82 3.16
CA PHE A 103 -35.75 18.95 2.67
C PHE A 103 -36.72 18.87 3.85
N ASN A 104 -37.25 20.02 4.26
CA ASN A 104 -38.63 20.23 4.71
C ASN A 104 -38.81 21.71 5.07
N GLY A 105 -38.92 22.53 4.03
CA GLY A 105 -39.47 23.88 4.13
C GLY A 105 -40.99 23.79 4.37
N ALA A 106 -41.44 24.49 5.40
CA ALA A 106 -42.76 24.41 5.99
C ALA A 106 -43.91 24.89 5.08
N ARG A 107 -45.08 24.28 5.33
CA ARG A 107 -46.45 24.62 4.90
C ARG A 107 -46.90 25.95 5.52
N ILE A 108 -47.58 26.81 4.75
CA ILE A 108 -48.59 27.75 5.28
C ILE A 108 -49.76 27.80 4.29
N GLU A 109 -50.96 27.52 4.81
CA GLU A 109 -52.28 27.71 4.19
C GLU A 109 -52.75 29.17 4.29
#